data_AF-A0A822DW39-F1
#
_entry.id   AF-A0A822DW39-F1
#
_cell.length_a   1.000
_cell.length_b   1.000
_cell.length_c   1.000
_cell.angle_alpha   90.00
_cell.angle_beta   90.00
_cell.angle_gamma   90.00
#
_symmetry.space_group_name_H-M   'P 1'
#
loop_
_entity.id
_entity.type
_entity.pdbx_description
1 polymer ?
#
loop_
_entity_poly.entity_id
_entity_poly.type
_entity_poly.pdbx_seq_one_letter_code
_entity_poly.pdbx_strand_id
1 'polypeptide(L)'
;MKSFDDVAKYEKRRQKALSKLAHKTKTIKRQGNNIGIFGLTSTGKSTIVNSLLGKNVAETGVGETTKEITSYHGTGYTLWDTPGRNDELTYSNEKYISFIKGLTRRLILIQYTIKENLNLIRLFDDLELGYDIIANKFDEIDEDEQSKFQCQIQREIESFRLKLKKNVFFISAKYPRMFPSWLEMVDYLTNECVDYDNSFTTDTDSDTSSSSDSNSDSSSGLNSDTDDDS
;
A
#
# COMPACT_ATOMS: atom_id res chain seq x y z
N MET A 1 24.12 -18.49 28.70
CA MET A 1 24.59 -17.67 27.56
C MET A 1 24.74 -18.61 26.37
N LYS A 2 23.95 -18.47 25.30
CA LYS A 2 24.13 -19.32 24.09
C LYS A 2 25.48 -18.97 23.47
N SER A 3 26.29 -19.96 23.11
CA SER A 3 27.60 -19.67 22.49
C SER A 3 27.39 -19.03 21.12
N PHE A 4 28.37 -18.25 20.65
CA PHE A 4 28.34 -17.66 19.31
C PHE A 4 28.16 -18.72 18.21
N ASP A 5 28.73 -19.91 18.42
CA ASP A 5 28.61 -21.04 17.50
C ASP A 5 27.19 -21.61 17.45
N ASP A 6 26.48 -21.64 18.59
CA ASP A 6 25.10 -22.11 18.66
C ASP A 6 24.14 -21.17 17.91
N VAL A 7 24.39 -19.86 18.00
CA VAL A 7 23.59 -18.84 17.30
C VAL A 7 23.81 -18.94 15.79
N ALA A 8 25.07 -19.00 15.33
CA ALA A 8 25.40 -19.11 13.91
C ALA A 8 24.84 -20.41 13.30
N LYS A 9 24.91 -21.52 14.04
CA LYS A 9 24.35 -22.81 13.62
C LYS A 9 22.82 -22.78 13.53
N TYR A 10 22.15 -22.09 14.45
CA TYR A 10 20.70 -21.90 14.42
C TYR A 10 20.27 -21.04 13.22
N GLU A 11 20.92 -19.90 12.97
CA GLU A 11 20.63 -19.04 11.82
C GLU A 11 20.81 -19.79 10.48
N LYS A 12 21.90 -20.54 10.33
CA LYS A 12 22.14 -21.36 9.12
C LYS A 12 21.06 -22.42 8.90
N ARG A 13 20.57 -23.05 9.98
CA ARG A 13 19.47 -24.03 9.90
C ARG A 13 18.16 -23.35 9.50
N ARG A 14 17.87 -22.18 10.08
CA ARG A 14 16.69 -21.38 9.76
C ARG A 14 16.69 -20.95 8.30
N GLN A 15 17.80 -20.39 7.82
CA GLN A 15 17.94 -19.97 6.43
C GLN A 15 17.77 -21.15 5.46
N LYS A 16 18.33 -22.32 5.80
CA LYS A 16 18.11 -23.55 5.01
C LYS A 16 16.65 -24.03 5.03
N ALA A 17 15.96 -23.92 6.17
CA ALA A 17 14.55 -24.30 6.29
C ALA A 17 13.64 -23.33 5.51
N LEU A 18 13.87 -22.03 5.64
CA LEU A 18 13.14 -20.98 4.92
C LEU A 18 13.39 -21.08 3.42
N SER A 19 14.63 -21.24 2.98
CA SER A 19 14.96 -21.43 1.56
C SER A 19 14.23 -22.65 0.96
N LYS A 20 14.21 -23.77 1.68
CA LYS A 20 13.46 -24.97 1.28
C LYS A 20 11.95 -24.73 1.24
N LEU A 21 11.41 -24.02 2.23
CA LEU A 21 9.98 -23.69 2.27
C LEU A 21 9.63 -22.78 1.10
N ALA A 22 10.39 -21.69 0.89
CA ALA A 22 10.23 -20.73 -0.18
C ALA A 22 10.23 -21.38 -1.58
N HIS A 23 11.12 -22.35 -1.81
CA HIS A 23 11.18 -23.11 -3.07
C HIS A 23 9.95 -24.01 -3.28
N LYS A 24 9.40 -24.58 -2.21
CA LYS A 24 8.23 -25.46 -2.28
C LYS A 24 6.92 -24.70 -2.35
N THR A 25 6.86 -23.52 -1.73
CA THR A 25 5.66 -22.70 -1.67
C THR A 25 5.38 -22.05 -3.02
N LYS A 26 4.31 -22.51 -3.67
CA LYS A 26 3.76 -21.84 -4.85
C LYS A 26 3.27 -20.44 -4.47
N THR A 27 3.69 -19.45 -5.25
CA THR A 27 3.18 -18.10 -5.12
C THR A 27 1.76 -18.04 -5.67
N ILE A 28 0.81 -17.54 -4.89
CA ILE A 28 -0.51 -17.18 -5.41
C ILE A 28 -0.35 -15.85 -6.15
N LYS A 29 -0.43 -15.87 -7.49
CA LYS A 29 -0.46 -14.63 -8.29
C LYS A 29 -1.72 -13.85 -7.93
N ARG A 30 -1.55 -12.60 -7.50
CA ARG A 30 -2.63 -11.66 -7.23
C ARG A 30 -2.66 -10.63 -8.36
N GLN A 31 -3.85 -10.34 -8.89
CA GLN A 31 -4.02 -9.26 -9.86
C GLN A 31 -4.02 -7.91 -9.14
N GLY A 32 -3.53 -6.87 -9.82
CA GLY A 32 -3.47 -5.50 -9.31
C GLY A 32 -2.40 -5.27 -8.23
N ASN A 33 -2.39 -4.06 -7.69
CA ASN A 33 -1.42 -3.63 -6.69
C ASN A 33 -1.81 -4.17 -5.29
N ASN A 34 -1.03 -5.09 -4.74
CA ASN A 34 -1.29 -5.76 -3.46
C ASN A 34 -0.26 -5.34 -2.41
N ILE A 35 -0.67 -4.43 -1.53
CA ILE A 35 0.22 -3.78 -0.56
C ILE A 35 0.00 -4.40 0.82
N GLY A 36 1.00 -5.08 1.37
CA GLY A 36 0.95 -5.60 2.73
C GLY A 36 1.48 -4.60 3.74
N ILE A 37 0.78 -4.47 4.86
CA ILE A 37 1.11 -3.56 5.95
C ILE A 37 1.46 -4.41 7.17
N PHE A 38 2.71 -4.27 7.61
CA PHE A 38 3.32 -5.03 8.69
C PHE A 38 3.82 -4.10 9.80
N GLY A 39 4.03 -4.64 10.99
CA GLY A 39 4.54 -3.89 12.13
C GLY A 39 3.87 -4.32 13.43
N LEU A 40 4.47 -3.99 14.57
CA LEU A 40 3.92 -4.32 15.88
C LEU A 40 2.53 -3.70 16.11
N THR A 41 1.79 -4.24 17.08
CA THR A 41 0.58 -3.59 17.58
C THR A 41 0.87 -2.14 17.98
N SER A 42 -0.10 -1.25 17.78
CA SER A 42 0.00 0.18 18.11
C SER A 42 0.94 1.04 17.25
N THR A 43 1.60 0.50 16.21
CA THR A 43 2.37 1.31 15.24
C THR A 43 1.51 2.10 14.25
N GLY A 44 0.18 1.96 14.32
CA GLY A 44 -0.77 2.71 13.49
C GLY A 44 -1.13 2.06 12.15
N LYS A 45 -1.07 0.72 12.04
CA LYS A 45 -1.45 -0.02 10.82
C LYS A 45 -2.89 0.26 10.36
N SER A 46 -3.87 0.14 11.26
CA SER A 46 -5.26 0.48 10.94
C SER A 46 -5.44 1.95 10.57
N THR A 47 -4.71 2.85 11.22
CA THR A 47 -4.73 4.29 10.92
C THR A 47 -4.20 4.56 9.50
N ILE A 48 -3.07 3.96 9.11
CA ILE A 48 -2.55 4.14 7.75
C ILE A 48 -3.48 3.54 6.69
N VAL A 49 -4.15 2.40 6.98
CA VAL A 49 -5.18 1.82 6.10
C VAL A 49 -6.30 2.82 5.86
N ASN A 50 -6.87 3.36 6.93
CA ASN A 50 -7.98 4.32 6.84
C ASN A 50 -7.56 5.59 6.09
N SER A 51 -6.37 6.10 6.39
CA SER A 51 -5.83 7.30 5.74
C SER A 51 -5.52 7.10 4.25
N LEU A 52 -5.01 5.93 3.85
CA LEU A 52 -4.77 5.58 2.44
C LEU A 52 -6.09 5.40 1.66
N LEU A 53 -7.11 4.82 2.30
CA LEU A 53 -8.43 4.62 1.68
C LEU A 53 -9.31 5.87 1.70
N GLY A 54 -8.97 6.87 2.51
CA GLY A 54 -9.80 8.05 2.74
C GLY A 54 -11.12 7.75 3.48
N LYS A 55 -11.22 6.61 4.17
CA LYS A 55 -12.43 6.17 4.90
C LYS A 55 -12.06 5.34 6.14
N ASN A 56 -12.89 5.41 7.18
CA ASN A 56 -12.69 4.66 8.43
C ASN A 56 -13.30 3.25 8.31
N VAL A 57 -12.50 2.26 7.89
CA VAL A 57 -12.95 0.87 7.68
C VAL A 57 -12.19 -0.14 8.53
N ALA A 58 -10.96 0.16 8.94
CA ALA A 58 -10.20 -0.62 9.89
C ALA A 58 -10.45 -0.07 11.30
N GLU A 59 -10.75 -0.96 12.25
CA GLU A 59 -10.93 -0.60 13.66
C GLU A 59 -9.62 -0.05 14.25
N THR A 60 -9.71 1.04 15.02
CA THR A 60 -8.58 1.72 15.66
C THR A 60 -8.86 1.97 17.14
N GLY A 61 -8.01 1.46 18.03
CA GLY A 61 -8.16 1.64 19.48
C GLY A 61 -7.15 0.88 20.33
N VAL A 62 -7.06 1.20 21.62
CA VAL A 62 -6.19 0.50 22.58
C VAL A 62 -6.75 -0.89 22.85
N GLY A 63 -5.99 -1.94 22.49
CA GLY A 63 -6.39 -3.34 22.66
C GLY A 63 -7.02 -3.98 21.42
N GLU A 64 -7.33 -3.19 20.39
CA GLU A 64 -7.76 -3.71 19.10
C GLU A 64 -6.53 -4.26 18.35
N THR A 65 -6.50 -5.56 18.16
CA THR A 65 -5.44 -6.23 17.42
C THR A 65 -6.07 -7.12 16.36
N THR A 66 -5.74 -6.83 15.10
CA THR A 66 -6.04 -7.68 13.95
C THR A 66 -5.59 -9.12 14.24
N LYS A 67 -6.54 -10.05 14.32
CA LYS A 67 -6.27 -11.48 14.65
C LYS A 67 -5.93 -12.31 13.40
N GLU A 68 -6.41 -11.86 12.25
CA GLU A 68 -6.24 -12.51 10.95
C GLU A 68 -5.88 -11.47 9.89
N ILE A 69 -5.16 -11.89 8.86
CA ILE A 69 -4.82 -11.00 7.73
C ILE A 69 -6.12 -10.54 7.05
N THR A 70 -6.34 -9.23 7.01
CA THR A 70 -7.58 -8.62 6.51
C THR A 70 -7.30 -7.77 5.28
N SER A 71 -8.12 -7.91 4.24
CA SER A 71 -8.01 -7.11 3.00
C SER A 71 -8.98 -5.96 2.98
N TYR A 72 -8.51 -4.81 2.49
CA TYR A 72 -9.31 -3.63 2.22
C TYR A 72 -9.08 -3.17 0.78
N HIS A 73 -10.16 -2.98 0.03
CA HIS A 73 -10.09 -2.62 -1.39
C HIS A 73 -10.19 -1.11 -1.59
N GLY A 74 -9.22 -0.57 -2.32
CA GLY A 74 -9.23 0.77 -2.90
C GLY A 74 -9.31 0.70 -4.43
N THR A 75 -9.34 1.86 -5.08
CA THR A 75 -9.34 1.93 -6.55
C THR A 75 -7.96 1.55 -7.09
N GLY A 76 -7.85 0.39 -7.76
CA GLY A 76 -6.60 -0.09 -8.37
C GLY A 76 -5.62 -0.78 -7.41
N TYR A 77 -5.94 -0.88 -6.11
CA TYR A 77 -5.08 -1.54 -5.13
C TYR A 77 -5.86 -2.27 -4.02
N THR A 78 -5.21 -3.22 -3.37
CA THR A 78 -5.68 -3.90 -2.16
C THR A 78 -4.66 -3.74 -1.05
N LEU A 79 -5.10 -3.21 0.09
CA LEU A 79 -4.31 -3.15 1.32
C LEU A 79 -4.55 -4.41 2.15
N TRP A 80 -3.48 -5.01 2.63
CA TRP A 80 -3.53 -6.18 3.49
C TRP A 80 -2.98 -5.81 4.87
N ASP A 81 -3.87 -5.62 5.83
CA ASP A 81 -3.49 -5.42 7.23
C ASP A 81 -3.15 -6.77 7.88
N THR A 82 -2.02 -6.81 8.56
CA THR A 82 -1.51 -8.05 9.18
C THR A 82 -1.53 -7.95 10.70
N PRO A 83 -1.73 -9.08 11.42
CA PRO A 83 -1.63 -9.10 12.87
C PRO A 83 -0.31 -8.53 13.39
N GLY A 84 -0.37 -7.71 14.44
CA GLY A 84 0.79 -7.03 15.02
C GLY A 84 1.75 -7.89 15.84
N ARG A 85 1.90 -9.17 15.51
CA ARG A 85 2.71 -10.13 16.26
C ARG A 85 3.96 -10.53 15.47
N ASN A 86 5.11 -10.41 16.12
CA ASN A 86 6.41 -10.90 15.63
C ASN A 86 6.76 -12.27 16.23
N ASP A 87 5.83 -13.25 16.19
CA ASP A 87 6.10 -14.59 16.69
C ASP A 87 6.67 -15.52 15.58
N GLU A 88 7.76 -16.22 15.91
CA GLU A 88 8.50 -17.07 14.95
C GLU A 88 7.66 -18.21 14.35
N LEU A 89 6.61 -18.65 15.06
CA LEU A 89 5.69 -19.69 14.60
C LEU A 89 4.88 -19.23 13.38
N THR A 90 4.51 -17.96 13.30
CA THR A 90 3.77 -17.39 12.16
C THR A 90 4.61 -17.42 10.89
N TYR A 91 5.93 -17.26 11.00
CA TYR A 91 6.85 -17.22 9.85
C TYR A 91 7.21 -18.57 9.26
N SER A 92 6.92 -19.65 9.98
CA SER A 92 7.14 -21.02 9.48
C SER A 92 5.92 -21.58 8.72
N ASN A 93 4.88 -20.77 8.54
CA ASN A 93 3.63 -21.15 7.91
C ASN A 93 3.68 -20.97 6.38
N GLU A 94 3.49 -22.05 5.62
CA GLU A 94 3.44 -22.01 4.15
C GLU A 94 2.42 -21.01 3.59
N LYS A 95 1.25 -20.88 4.24
CA LYS A 95 0.22 -19.90 3.83
C LYS A 95 0.71 -18.47 3.99
N TYR A 96 1.43 -18.18 5.08
CA TYR A 96 2.02 -16.86 5.31
C TYR A 96 3.11 -16.56 4.29
N ILE A 97 4.00 -17.53 4.01
CA ILE A 97 5.04 -17.39 2.98
C ILE A 97 4.41 -17.15 1.59
N SER A 98 3.38 -17.90 1.23
CA SER A 98 2.68 -17.70 -0.05
C SER A 98 2.02 -16.32 -0.12
N PHE A 99 1.41 -15.88 0.99
CA PHE A 99 0.83 -14.54 1.12
C PHE A 99 1.88 -13.45 0.88
N ILE A 100 2.99 -13.44 1.63
CA ILE A 100 4.00 -12.39 1.50
C ILE A 100 4.69 -12.41 0.13
N LYS A 101 4.87 -13.58 -0.50
CA LYS A 101 5.41 -13.70 -1.87
C LYS A 101 4.44 -13.14 -2.91
N GLY A 102 3.13 -13.19 -2.65
CA GLY A 102 2.09 -12.69 -3.56
C GLY A 102 1.85 -11.17 -3.48
N LEU A 103 2.48 -10.46 -2.53
CA LEU A 103 2.37 -9.01 -2.41
C LEU A 103 3.26 -8.29 -3.45
N THR A 104 2.78 -7.18 -3.99
CA THR A 104 3.55 -6.27 -4.85
C THR A 104 4.45 -5.37 -3.99
N ARG A 105 3.93 -4.88 -2.86
CA ARG A 105 4.66 -4.01 -1.91
C ARG A 105 4.49 -4.48 -0.47
N ARG A 106 5.50 -4.21 0.36
CA ARG A 106 5.57 -4.63 1.77
C ARG A 106 6.00 -3.44 2.61
N LEU A 107 5.06 -2.84 3.31
CA LEU A 107 5.27 -1.67 4.17
C LEU A 107 5.49 -2.13 5.60
N ILE A 108 6.65 -1.84 6.16
CA ILE A 108 7.00 -2.17 7.55
C ILE A 108 6.88 -0.90 8.37
N LEU A 109 5.81 -0.81 9.16
CA LEU A 109 5.57 0.30 10.07
C LEU A 109 6.38 0.14 11.35
N ILE A 110 7.13 1.18 11.65
CA ILE A 110 7.88 1.35 12.90
C ILE A 110 7.43 2.63 13.58
N GLN A 111 7.53 2.66 14.91
CA GLN A 111 7.32 3.90 15.69
C GLN A 111 8.67 4.45 16.19
N TYR A 112 9.50 3.59 16.80
CA TYR A 112 10.75 4.05 17.46
C TYR A 112 12.03 3.37 16.98
N THR A 113 11.94 2.14 16.46
CA THR A 113 13.11 1.36 16.05
C THR A 113 12.74 0.29 15.03
N ILE A 114 13.68 -0.05 14.15
CA ILE A 114 13.57 -1.15 13.20
C ILE A 114 13.74 -2.49 13.91
N LYS A 115 14.53 -2.52 15.01
CA LYS A 115 14.91 -3.74 15.72
C LYS A 115 13.72 -4.63 16.07
N GLU A 116 12.59 -4.03 16.41
CA GLU A 116 11.35 -4.73 16.75
C GLU A 116 10.83 -5.62 15.61
N ASN A 117 11.05 -5.23 14.35
CA ASN A 117 10.61 -5.94 13.15
C ASN A 117 11.75 -6.73 12.46
N LEU A 118 12.92 -6.85 13.09
CA LEU A 118 14.10 -7.43 12.46
C LEU A 118 13.90 -8.89 12.02
N ASN A 119 13.09 -9.67 12.75
CA ASN A 119 12.78 -11.05 12.35
C ASN A 119 11.98 -11.12 11.05
N LEU A 120 10.99 -10.24 10.89
CA LEU A 120 10.21 -10.13 9.65
C LEU A 120 11.07 -9.61 8.49
N ILE A 121 11.91 -8.62 8.76
CA ILE A 121 12.82 -8.06 7.75
C ILE A 121 13.80 -9.12 7.25
N ARG A 122 14.42 -9.88 8.17
CA ARG A 122 15.30 -10.99 7.81
C ARG A 122 14.56 -12.06 7.00
N LEU A 123 13.29 -12.31 7.29
CA LEU A 123 12.46 -13.20 6.48
C LEU A 123 12.29 -12.66 5.06
N PHE A 124 12.04 -11.36 4.88
CA PHE A 124 11.97 -10.77 3.53
C PHE A 124 13.31 -10.83 2.80
N ASP A 125 14.43 -10.54 3.49
CA ASP A 125 15.77 -10.67 2.95
C ASP A 125 16.07 -12.12 2.51
N ASP A 126 15.76 -13.11 3.35
CA ASP A 126 15.94 -14.55 3.07
C ASP A 126 15.06 -15.05 1.89
N LEU A 127 13.96 -14.35 1.60
CA LEU A 127 13.05 -14.65 0.49
C LEU A 127 13.29 -13.78 -0.75
N GLU A 128 14.32 -12.92 -0.72
CA GLU A 128 14.63 -11.96 -1.79
C GLU A 128 13.47 -11.00 -2.10
N LEU A 129 12.69 -10.64 -1.08
CA LEU A 129 11.53 -9.76 -1.18
C LEU A 129 11.88 -8.34 -0.73
N GLY A 130 11.73 -7.37 -1.63
CA GLY A 130 11.89 -5.95 -1.28
C GLY A 130 10.76 -5.44 -0.37
N TYR A 131 11.12 -4.47 0.48
CA TYR A 131 10.22 -3.83 1.45
C TYR A 131 10.55 -2.34 1.62
N ASP A 132 9.60 -1.59 2.15
CA ASP A 132 9.70 -0.17 2.46
C ASP A 132 9.52 0.02 3.98
N ILE A 133 10.29 0.93 4.57
CA ILE A 133 10.22 1.25 5.99
C ILE A 133 9.39 2.52 6.18
N ILE A 134 8.35 2.44 6.99
CA ILE A 134 7.46 3.56 7.28
C ILE A 134 7.60 3.93 8.76
N ALA A 135 8.34 4.99 9.05
CA ALA A 135 8.41 5.57 10.38
C ALA A 135 7.17 6.43 10.62
N ASN A 136 6.17 5.84 11.29
CA ASN A 136 4.88 6.46 11.52
C ASN A 136 4.84 7.15 12.89
N LYS A 137 3.86 8.04 13.05
CA LYS A 137 3.68 8.92 14.22
C LYS A 137 4.85 9.88 14.43
N PHE A 138 5.42 10.36 13.33
CA PHE A 138 6.49 11.35 13.37
C PHE A 138 6.04 12.69 13.99
N ASP A 139 4.73 12.90 14.12
CA ASP A 139 4.12 13.99 14.89
C ASP A 139 4.31 13.90 16.40
N GLU A 140 4.65 12.73 16.94
CA GLU A 140 4.95 12.53 18.36
C GLU A 140 6.42 12.83 18.70
N ILE A 141 7.27 13.12 17.70
CA ILE A 141 8.69 13.41 17.89
C ILE A 141 8.90 14.93 17.80
N ASP A 142 9.49 15.48 18.85
CA ASP A 142 9.84 16.90 18.93
C ASP A 142 10.74 17.31 17.76
N GLU A 143 10.50 18.51 17.20
CA GLU A 143 11.13 18.98 15.96
C GLU A 143 12.67 18.99 16.04
N ASP A 144 13.24 19.31 17.20
CA ASP A 144 14.68 19.30 17.45
C ASP A 144 15.28 17.87 17.63
N GLU A 145 14.43 16.86 17.84
CA GLU A 145 14.81 15.46 17.91
C GLU A 145 14.61 14.69 16.60
N GLN A 146 13.80 15.21 15.68
CA GLN A 146 13.48 14.57 14.39
C GLN A 146 14.73 14.18 13.60
N SER A 147 15.72 15.07 13.49
CA SER A 147 16.99 14.77 12.79
C SER A 147 17.79 13.66 13.47
N LYS A 148 17.77 13.59 14.81
CA LYS A 148 18.46 12.53 15.57
C LYS A 148 17.76 11.19 15.34
N PHE A 149 16.43 11.19 15.35
CA PHE A 149 15.62 10.00 15.07
C PHE A 149 15.87 9.47 13.66
N GLN A 150 15.85 10.32 12.63
CA GLN A 150 16.19 9.94 11.26
C GLN A 150 17.60 9.32 11.17
N CYS A 151 18.59 9.94 11.83
CA CYS A 151 19.95 9.41 11.88
C CYS A 151 20.02 8.04 12.58
N GLN A 152 19.26 7.84 13.66
CA GLN A 152 19.15 6.56 14.34
C GLN A 152 18.61 5.47 13.39
N ILE A 153 17.51 5.74 12.70
CA ILE A 153 16.91 4.80 11.74
C ILE A 153 17.91 4.46 10.63
N GLN A 154 18.64 5.45 10.10
CA GLN A 154 19.67 5.22 9.08
C GLN A 154 20.81 4.33 9.59
N ARG A 155 21.30 4.57 10.82
CA ARG A 155 22.32 3.72 11.46
C ARG A 155 21.83 2.29 11.71
N GLU A 156 20.55 2.13 12.06
CA GLU A 156 19.94 0.80 12.22
C GLU A 156 19.90 0.04 10.88
N ILE A 157 19.53 0.70 9.78
CA ILE A 157 19.55 0.10 8.43
C ILE A 157 20.94 -0.41 8.06
N GLU A 158 21.97 0.41 8.29
CA GLU A 158 23.36 0.07 7.98
C GLU A 158 23.89 -1.05 8.88
N SER A 159 23.67 -0.94 10.20
CA SER A 159 24.16 -1.92 11.18
C SER A 159 23.50 -3.29 11.03
N PHE A 160 22.21 -3.33 10.71
CA PHE A 160 21.49 -4.58 10.44
C PHE A 160 21.67 -5.09 9.01
N ARG A 161 22.33 -4.31 8.13
CA ARG A 161 22.64 -4.66 6.74
C ARG A 161 21.39 -4.96 5.91
N LEU A 162 20.39 -4.08 6.00
CA LEU A 162 19.08 -4.21 5.38
C LEU A 162 19.13 -3.93 3.87
N LYS A 163 19.54 -4.93 3.07
CA LYS A 163 19.87 -4.75 1.65
C LYS A 163 18.67 -4.59 0.73
N LEU A 164 17.52 -5.20 1.05
CA LEU A 164 16.32 -5.17 0.19
C LEU A 164 15.34 -4.04 0.55
N LYS A 165 15.74 -3.15 1.46
CA LYS A 165 15.03 -1.90 1.75
C LYS A 165 15.02 -1.03 0.49
N LYS A 166 13.82 -0.66 0.03
CA LYS A 166 13.59 0.18 -1.15
C LYS A 166 13.55 1.66 -0.77
N ASN A 167 12.61 2.06 0.09
CA ASN A 167 12.48 3.43 0.59
C ASN A 167 12.33 3.49 2.12
N VAL A 168 12.49 4.70 2.66
CA VAL A 168 12.19 5.04 4.05
C VAL A 168 11.36 6.31 4.04
N PHE A 169 10.20 6.30 4.68
CA PHE A 169 9.30 7.45 4.78
C PHE A 169 9.06 7.80 6.24
N PHE A 170 9.10 9.10 6.56
CA PHE A 170 8.84 9.63 7.92
C PHE A 170 7.52 10.40 7.89
N ILE A 171 6.47 9.80 8.42
CA ILE A 171 5.09 10.26 8.20
C ILE A 171 4.29 10.37 9.49
N SER A 172 3.19 11.10 9.41
CA SER A 172 2.06 10.93 10.32
C SER A 172 0.83 10.47 9.56
N ALA A 173 0.40 9.23 9.79
CA ALA A 173 -0.89 8.76 9.28
C ALA A 173 -2.08 9.50 9.92
N LYS A 174 -1.89 10.11 11.09
CA LYS A 174 -2.90 10.91 11.80
C LYS A 174 -3.04 12.32 11.19
N TYR A 175 -1.94 12.91 10.76
CA TYR A 175 -1.91 14.24 10.16
C TYR A 175 -1.26 14.27 8.76
N PRO A 176 -1.76 13.51 7.76
CA PRO A 176 -1.12 13.38 6.45
C PRO A 176 -0.71 14.70 5.77
N ARG A 177 -1.55 15.74 5.88
CA ARG A 177 -1.33 17.03 5.22
C ARG A 177 -0.17 17.83 5.81
N MET A 178 0.26 17.53 7.03
CA MET A 178 1.35 18.25 7.70
C MET A 178 2.72 17.63 7.41
N PHE A 179 2.77 16.44 6.81
CA PHE A 179 4.01 15.70 6.60
C PHE A 179 4.20 15.44 5.10
N PRO A 180 5.05 16.22 4.39
CA PRO A 180 5.25 16.09 2.94
C PRO A 180 5.61 14.67 2.48
N SER A 181 6.36 13.92 3.30
CA SER A 181 6.73 12.52 3.02
C SER A 181 5.51 11.59 2.89
N TRP A 182 4.34 11.97 3.40
CA TRP A 182 3.10 11.25 3.15
C TRP A 182 2.76 11.25 1.65
N LEU A 183 2.85 12.41 0.99
CA LEU A 183 2.54 12.53 -0.43
C LEU A 183 3.56 11.76 -1.27
N GLU A 184 4.84 11.87 -0.95
CA GLU A 184 5.92 11.09 -1.59
C GLU A 184 5.65 9.58 -1.50
N MET A 185 5.21 9.11 -0.32
CA MET A 185 4.84 7.71 -0.11
C MET A 185 3.64 7.33 -0.97
N VAL A 186 2.56 8.12 -0.95
CA VAL A 186 1.36 7.84 -1.75
C VAL A 186 1.70 7.76 -3.23
N ASP A 187 2.40 8.75 -3.77
CA ASP A 187 2.85 8.79 -5.16
C ASP A 187 3.69 7.56 -5.50
N TYR A 188 4.63 7.16 -4.64
CA TYR A 188 5.40 5.93 -4.83
C TYR A 188 4.52 4.66 -4.86
N LEU A 189 3.50 4.58 -4.00
CA LEU A 189 2.60 3.43 -3.94
C LEU A 189 1.68 3.37 -5.17
N THR A 190 1.33 4.51 -5.76
CA THR A 190 0.36 4.64 -6.87
C THR A 190 1.01 4.82 -8.24
N ASN A 191 2.27 5.23 -8.36
CA ASN A 191 2.93 5.53 -9.65
C ASN A 191 3.29 4.28 -10.50
N GLU A 192 2.85 3.09 -10.10
CA GLU A 192 2.75 1.92 -10.98
C GLU A 192 1.32 1.71 -11.53
N CYS A 193 0.38 2.64 -11.31
CA CYS A 193 -1.01 2.56 -11.79
C CYS A 193 -1.28 3.40 -13.06
N VAL A 194 -0.25 3.88 -13.76
CA VAL A 194 -0.42 4.56 -15.06
C VAL A 194 -0.30 3.54 -16.20
N ASP A 195 -1.19 2.55 -16.20
CA ASP A 195 -1.51 1.82 -17.43
C ASP A 195 -2.77 2.47 -18.01
N TYR A 196 -2.64 2.95 -19.25
CA TYR A 196 -3.63 3.70 -20.03
C TYR A 196 -5.04 3.11 -19.95
N ASP A 197 -5.99 3.91 -19.45
CA ASP A 197 -7.32 3.98 -20.06
C ASP A 197 -7.65 5.44 -20.33
N ASN A 198 -7.11 5.92 -21.46
CA ASN A 198 -7.59 7.13 -22.10
C ASN A 198 -8.17 6.71 -23.45
N SER A 199 -9.21 5.90 -23.41
CA SER A 199 -10.11 5.67 -24.54
C SER A 199 -11.47 6.32 -24.27
N PHE A 200 -11.46 7.64 -24.12
CA PHE A 200 -12.64 8.45 -24.44
C PHE A 200 -12.24 9.40 -25.58
N THR A 201 -12.36 8.88 -26.79
CA THR A 201 -12.51 9.69 -28.00
C THR A 201 -13.73 10.58 -27.80
N THR A 202 -13.51 11.88 -27.68
CA THR A 202 -14.51 12.85 -28.13
C THR A 202 -14.07 13.26 -29.52
N ASP A 203 -14.68 12.61 -30.50
CA ASP A 203 -14.72 13.10 -31.86
C ASP A 203 -15.38 14.48 -31.83
N THR A 204 -14.59 15.52 -32.01
CA THR A 204 -15.10 16.78 -32.54
C THR A 204 -14.55 16.89 -33.95
N ASP A 205 -15.37 16.42 -34.89
CA ASP A 205 -15.22 16.68 -36.30
C ASP A 205 -15.13 18.20 -36.53
N SER A 206 -13.97 18.63 -36.98
CA SER A 206 -13.83 19.84 -37.76
C SER A 206 -14.07 19.46 -39.22
N ASP A 207 -15.17 19.91 -39.81
CA ASP A 207 -15.19 20.13 -41.24
C ASP A 207 -16.01 21.36 -41.63
N THR A 208 -15.51 21.98 -42.70
CA THR A 208 -15.64 23.38 -43.09
C THR A 208 -16.59 23.49 -44.29
N SER A 209 -17.30 24.62 -44.44
CA SER A 209 -17.70 25.31 -45.70
C SER A 209 -19.09 25.95 -45.55
N SER A 210 -19.19 27.28 -45.46
CA SER A 210 -19.28 28.29 -46.55
C SER A 210 -20.73 28.58 -47.01
N SER A 211 -21.18 29.78 -46.64
CA SER A 211 -21.92 30.79 -47.43
C SER A 211 -23.21 30.47 -48.22
N SER A 212 -24.05 31.50 -48.18
CA SER A 212 -25.05 31.97 -49.16
C SER A 212 -26.46 31.37 -49.15
N ASP A 213 -27.36 32.24 -48.67
CA ASP A 213 -28.54 32.76 -49.35
C ASP A 213 -29.82 31.93 -49.52
N SER A 214 -30.87 32.62 -49.07
CA SER A 214 -32.18 32.80 -49.70
C SER A 214 -33.31 31.81 -49.39
N ASN A 215 -34.28 32.40 -48.68
CA ASN A 215 -35.71 32.44 -48.99
C ASN A 215 -36.60 31.19 -48.96
N SER A 216 -37.74 31.46 -48.34
CA SER A 216 -39.11 31.09 -48.71
C SER A 216 -39.71 29.80 -48.13
N ASP A 217 -40.84 30.08 -47.49
CA ASP A 217 -42.10 29.35 -47.53
C ASP A 217 -42.32 28.11 -46.65
N SER A 218 -43.06 28.40 -45.57
CA SER A 218 -44.46 28.01 -45.41
C SER A 218 -44.83 26.55 -45.09
N SER A 219 -45.59 26.48 -44.00
CA SER A 219 -46.67 25.55 -43.66
C SER A 219 -46.33 24.40 -42.70
N SER A 220 -46.45 24.74 -41.42
CA SER A 220 -46.90 23.82 -40.37
C SER A 220 -48.31 23.35 -40.67
N GLY A 221 -48.53 22.03 -40.59
CA GLY A 221 -49.82 21.42 -40.78
C GLY A 221 -50.77 21.50 -39.58
N LEU A 222 -51.93 20.87 -39.82
CA LEU A 222 -52.77 20.14 -38.87
C LEU A 222 -53.56 20.99 -37.86
N ASN A 223 -54.87 21.15 -38.07
CA ASN A 223 -55.86 20.17 -37.58
C ASN A 223 -57.33 20.64 -37.70
N SER A 224 -58.17 19.65 -38.05
CA SER A 224 -59.53 19.35 -37.57
C SER A 224 -60.62 20.42 -37.63
N ASP A 225 -61.55 20.21 -38.57
CA ASP A 225 -62.94 19.79 -38.30
C ASP A 225 -63.56 20.22 -36.97
N THR A 226 -64.61 21.03 -37.05
CA THR A 226 -65.86 20.81 -36.32
C THR A 226 -66.98 21.57 -37.04
N ASP A 227 -67.91 20.78 -37.55
CA ASP A 227 -69.18 21.21 -38.14
C ASP A 227 -70.16 21.78 -37.11
N ASP A 228 -71.09 22.57 -37.64
CA ASP A 228 -72.50 22.76 -37.27
C ASP A 228 -72.88 23.06 -35.81
N ASP A 229 -73.55 24.20 -35.58
CA ASP A 229 -75.00 24.23 -35.75
C ASP A 229 -75.58 25.67 -35.64
N SER A 230 -76.53 25.95 -36.54
CA SER A 230 -77.75 26.78 -36.36
C SER A 230 -77.68 28.26 -35.97
#